data_AF-A0A8T5L4B4-F1
#
_entry.id   AF-A0A8T5L4B4-F1
#
_cell.length_a   1.000
_cell.length_b   1.000
_cell.length_c   1.000
_cell.angle_alpha   90.00
_cell.angle_beta   90.00
_cell.angle_gamma   90.00
#
_symmetry.space_group_name_H-M   'P 1'
#
loop_
_entity.id
_entity.type
_entity.pdbx_description
1 polymer ?
#
loop_
_entity_poly.entity_id
_entity_poly.type
_entity_poly.pdbx_seq_one_letter_code
_entity_poly.pdbx_strand_id
1 'polypeptide(L)'
;MAKRVKKRRTRTSARKYYILRQGRTSAIFTGRQPRQAALKAATRGFKDITLRERGRRNRDGTYSIHIFKGSRVKLRMDTEDRPEWLPKTVWKPRVRKMRVDRVTRIR
;
A
#
# COMPACT_ATOMS: atom_id res chain seq x y z
N MET A 1 32.68 -31.42 2.79
CA MET A 1 31.42 -31.36 3.59
C MET A 1 30.76 -29.99 3.44
N ALA A 2 29.73 -29.85 2.61
CA ALA A 2 29.03 -28.56 2.43
C ALA A 2 27.82 -28.49 3.38
N LYS A 3 27.83 -27.54 4.34
CA LYS A 3 26.70 -27.31 5.25
C LYS A 3 25.52 -26.72 4.48
N ARG A 4 24.48 -27.53 4.25
CA ARG A 4 23.19 -27.10 3.67
C ARG A 4 22.51 -26.10 4.61
N VAL A 5 22.57 -24.82 4.29
CA VAL A 5 21.86 -23.76 5.02
C VAL A 5 20.35 -23.96 4.85
N LYS A 6 19.68 -24.49 5.87
CA LYS A 6 18.21 -24.57 5.90
C LYS A 6 17.64 -23.14 5.93
N LYS A 7 17.16 -22.64 4.79
CA LYS A 7 16.38 -21.38 4.73
C LYS A 7 15.20 -21.50 5.70
N ARG A 8 15.22 -20.71 6.78
CA ARG A 8 14.07 -20.58 7.71
C ARG A 8 12.85 -20.13 6.90
N ARG A 9 11.80 -20.95 6.85
CA ARG A 9 10.47 -20.53 6.36
C ARG A 9 9.97 -19.44 7.30
N THR A 10 9.97 -18.20 6.86
CA THR A 10 9.34 -17.10 7.61
C THR A 10 7.82 -17.27 7.53
N ARG A 11 7.12 -17.13 8.66
CA ARG A 11 5.64 -17.11 8.66
C ARG A 11 5.19 -15.98 7.73
N THR A 12 4.48 -16.34 6.67
CA THR A 12 3.88 -15.34 5.77
C THR A 12 2.92 -14.48 6.59
N SER A 13 3.18 -13.17 6.65
CA SER A 13 2.29 -12.26 7.35
C SER A 13 0.91 -12.27 6.69
N ALA A 14 -0.12 -12.42 7.53
CA ALA A 14 -1.51 -12.50 7.11
C ALA A 14 -1.93 -11.27 6.30
N ARG A 15 -2.84 -11.47 5.36
CA ARG A 15 -3.38 -10.40 4.51
C ARG A 15 -4.18 -9.43 5.38
N LYS A 16 -3.84 -8.15 5.32
CA LYS A 16 -4.56 -7.09 6.03
C LYS A 16 -5.41 -6.28 5.07
N TYR A 17 -6.47 -5.70 5.61
CA TYR A 17 -7.41 -4.86 4.89
C TYR A 17 -7.31 -3.42 5.43
N TYR A 18 -7.19 -2.47 4.52
CA TYR A 18 -7.08 -1.05 4.81
C TYR A 18 -8.24 -0.32 4.16
N ILE A 19 -8.89 0.56 4.91
CA ILE A 19 -10.01 1.37 4.46
C ILE A 19 -9.47 2.75 4.12
N LEU A 20 -9.65 3.16 2.88
CA LEU A 20 -9.52 4.53 2.41
C LEU A 20 -10.90 5.20 2.52
N ARG A 21 -10.96 6.40 3.11
CA ARG A 21 -12.18 7.22 3.10
C ARG A 21 -11.91 8.50 2.32
N GLN A 22 -12.71 8.75 1.30
CA GLN A 22 -12.65 9.98 0.51
C GLN A 22 -14.06 10.56 0.42
N GLY A 23 -14.30 11.66 1.13
CA GLY A 23 -15.63 12.24 1.26
C GLY A 23 -16.63 11.24 1.84
N ARG A 24 -17.70 10.97 1.09
CA ARG A 24 -18.78 10.03 1.46
C ARG A 24 -18.50 8.57 1.08
N THR A 25 -17.49 8.31 0.24
CA THR A 25 -17.22 6.96 -0.27
C THR A 25 -16.06 6.32 0.50
N SER A 26 -16.14 5.01 0.69
CA SER A 26 -15.05 4.20 1.23
C SER A 26 -14.60 3.14 0.24
N ALA A 27 -13.29 2.92 0.16
CA ALA A 27 -12.67 1.90 -0.67
C ALA A 27 -11.78 1.00 0.19
N ILE A 28 -11.80 -0.30 -0.07
CA ILE A 28 -11.02 -1.29 0.70
C ILE A 28 -9.83 -1.77 -0.14
N PHE A 29 -8.64 -1.64 0.41
CA PHE A 29 -7.39 -2.10 -0.20
C PHE A 29 -6.73 -3.18 0.63
N THR A 30 -6.15 -4.18 -0.02
CA THR A 30 -5.43 -5.27 0.64
C THR A 30 -3.92 -5.05 0.63
N GLY A 31 -3.23 -5.42 1.70
CA GLY A 31 -1.76 -5.37 1.76
C GLY A 31 -1.22 -6.01 3.04
N ARG A 32 0.07 -6.30 3.07
CA ARG A 32 0.77 -6.70 4.31
C ARG A 32 1.16 -5.49 5.14
N GLN A 33 1.42 -4.36 4.47
CA GLN A 33 1.79 -3.08 5.06
C GLN A 33 0.86 -1.98 4.54
N PRO A 34 0.64 -0.90 5.32
CA PRO A 34 -0.20 0.22 4.88
C PRO A 34 0.32 0.89 3.62
N ARG A 35 1.65 0.92 3.41
CA ARG A 35 2.27 1.46 2.19
C ARG A 35 1.88 0.68 0.93
N GLN A 36 1.73 -0.64 1.01
CA GLN A 36 1.30 -1.45 -0.13
C GLN A 36 -0.14 -1.15 -0.53
N ALA A 37 -1.02 -0.98 0.45
CA ALA A 37 -2.39 -0.54 0.21
C ALA A 37 -2.42 0.88 -0.39
N ALA A 38 -1.55 1.78 0.08
CA ALA A 38 -1.44 3.12 -0.49
C ALA A 38 -0.92 3.11 -1.93
N LEU A 39 0.02 2.24 -2.30
CA LEU A 39 0.49 2.11 -3.69
C LEU A 39 -0.65 1.64 -4.62
N LYS A 40 -1.49 0.70 -4.15
CA LYS A 40 -2.68 0.26 -4.87
C LYS A 40 -3.69 1.40 -5.03
N ALA A 41 -3.90 2.20 -4.00
CA ALA A 41 -4.74 3.40 -4.08
C ALA A 41 -4.16 4.42 -5.09
N ALA A 42 -2.86 4.72 -5.03
CA ALA A 42 -2.22 5.63 -5.98
C ALA A 42 -2.33 5.14 -7.44
N THR A 43 -2.28 3.82 -7.65
CA THR A 43 -2.50 3.20 -8.97
C THR A 43 -3.89 3.50 -9.51
N ARG A 44 -4.92 3.53 -8.64
CA ARG A 44 -6.29 3.90 -8.98
C ARG A 44 -6.47 5.41 -9.20
N GLY A 45 -5.46 6.23 -8.91
CA GLY A 45 -5.49 7.68 -9.12
C GLY A 45 -5.70 8.52 -7.86
N PHE A 46 -5.78 7.89 -6.68
CA PHE A 46 -5.91 8.63 -5.42
C PHE A 46 -4.62 9.39 -5.09
N LYS A 47 -4.73 10.71 -4.83
CA LYS A 47 -3.60 11.59 -4.45
C LYS A 47 -3.47 11.71 -2.93
N ASP A 48 -4.55 12.08 -2.25
CA ASP A 48 -4.58 12.18 -0.80
C ASP A 48 -5.14 10.88 -0.22
N ILE A 49 -4.29 10.11 0.45
CA ILE A 49 -4.59 8.73 0.85
C ILE A 49 -4.53 8.63 2.37
N THR A 50 -5.69 8.46 2.99
CA THR A 50 -5.85 8.23 4.42
C THR A 50 -6.31 6.79 4.68
N LEU A 51 -5.42 5.97 5.23
CA LEU A 51 -5.67 4.54 5.41
C LEU A 51 -5.77 4.14 6.88
N ARG A 52 -6.83 3.40 7.20
CA ARG A 52 -7.00 2.74 8.50
C ARG A 52 -7.05 1.24 8.33
N GLU A 53 -6.37 0.49 9.20
CA GLU A 53 -6.48 -0.97 9.22
C GLU A 53 -7.87 -1.39 9.74
N ARG A 54 -8.56 -2.27 9.00
CA ARG A 54 -9.88 -2.80 9.38
C ARG A 54 -9.70 -3.80 10.53
N GLY A 55 -10.51 -3.65 11.57
CA GLY A 55 -10.53 -4.57 12.71
C GLY A 55 -9.37 -4.44 13.70
N ARG A 56 -8.40 -3.53 13.47
CA ARG A 56 -7.28 -3.31 14.40
C ARG A 56 -7.50 -2.04 15.23
N ARG A 57 -7.40 -2.20 16.56
CA ARG A 57 -7.23 -1.11 17.53
C ARG A 57 -5.84 -1.21 18.16
N ASN A 58 -5.31 -0.08 18.62
CA ASN A 58 -4.12 -0.05 19.46
C ASN A 58 -4.49 -0.55 20.88
N ARG A 59 -3.48 -0.86 21.70
CA ARG A 59 -3.71 -1.30 23.10
C ARG A 59 -4.52 -0.27 23.89
N ASP A 60 -4.26 1.00 23.62
CA ASP A 60 -4.93 2.16 24.25
C ASP A 60 -6.34 2.42 23.68
N GLY A 61 -6.91 1.50 22.89
CA GLY A 61 -8.23 1.64 22.26
C GLY A 61 -8.29 2.59 21.05
N THR A 62 -7.21 3.32 20.75
CA THR A 62 -7.13 4.26 19.61
C THR A 62 -6.94 3.56 18.27
N TYR A 63 -7.25 4.26 17.18
CA TYR A 63 -6.98 3.85 15.81
C TYR A 63 -5.80 4.62 15.23
N SER A 64 -4.99 3.92 14.44
CA SER A 64 -3.91 4.55 13.65
C SER A 64 -4.40 4.81 12.23
N ILE A 65 -4.39 6.07 11.82
CA ILE A 65 -4.68 6.51 10.46
C ILE A 65 -3.35 6.87 9.81
N HIS A 66 -2.98 6.13 8.76
CA HIS A 66 -1.78 6.39 7.99
C HIS A 66 -2.09 7.35 6.85
N ILE A 67 -1.41 8.49 6.82
CA ILE A 67 -1.61 9.51 5.80
C ILE A 67 -0.44 9.46 4.81
N PHE A 68 -0.80 9.33 3.54
CA PHE A 68 0.13 9.26 2.43
C PHE A 68 -0.26 10.24 1.33
N LYS A 69 0.75 10.70 0.60
CA LYS A 69 0.60 11.43 -0.65
C LYS A 69 1.00 10.52 -1.81
N GLY A 70 0.03 10.20 -2.66
CA GLY A 70 0.17 9.39 -3.87
C GLY A 70 0.47 10.25 -5.09
N SER A 71 1.29 9.72 -5.98
CA SER A 71 1.53 10.26 -7.32
C SER A 71 1.75 9.12 -8.30
N ARG A 72 1.67 9.42 -9.60
CA ARG A 72 1.98 8.47 -10.67
C ARG A 72 2.90 9.15 -11.67
N VAL A 73 3.96 8.46 -12.05
CA VAL A 73 4.95 8.95 -13.02
C VAL A 73 4.88 8.05 -14.24
N LYS A 74 4.87 8.64 -15.44
CA LYS A 74 5.01 7.89 -16.68
C LYS A 74 6.47 7.45 -16.82
N LEU A 75 6.70 6.15 -16.92
CA LEU A 75 8.00 5.59 -17.23
C LEU A 75 7.98 5.10 -18.68
N ARG A 76 9.00 5.47 -19.46
CA ARG A 76 9.29 4.83 -20.74
C ARG A 76 10.06 3.55 -20.46
N MET A 77 9.63 2.45 -21.05
CA MET A 77 10.36 1.19 -20.99
C MET A 77 11.29 1.13 -22.19
N ASP A 78 12.54 0.75 -21.96
CA ASP A 78 13.51 0.49 -23.02
C ASP A 78 13.07 -0.72 -23.83
N THR A 79 13.30 -0.66 -25.14
CA THR A 79 12.62 -1.52 -26.11
C THR A 79 13.21 -2.93 -26.20
N GLU A 80 14.44 -3.14 -25.73
CA GLU A 80 15.20 -4.39 -25.93
C GLU A 80 14.65 -5.54 -25.09
N ASP A 81 14.25 -5.30 -23.83
CA ASP A 81 13.74 -6.33 -22.91
C ASP A 81 12.20 -6.33 -22.78
N ARG A 82 11.50 -5.49 -23.55
CA ARG A 82 10.05 -5.28 -23.40
C ARG A 82 9.26 -6.32 -24.21
N PRO A 83 8.34 -7.09 -23.59
CA PRO A 83 7.47 -7.97 -24.35
C PRO A 83 6.44 -7.18 -25.17
N GLU A 84 6.02 -7.73 -26.32
CA GLU A 84 5.20 -7.03 -27.31
C GLU A 84 3.86 -6.51 -26.76
N TRP A 85 3.23 -7.27 -25.88
CA TRP A 85 1.93 -6.93 -25.26
C TRP A 85 1.97 -5.75 -24.27
N LEU A 86 3.16 -5.37 -23.77
CA LEU A 86 3.29 -4.30 -22.78
C LEU A 86 3.48 -2.95 -23.48
N PRO A 87 2.68 -1.90 -23.23
CA PRO A 87 2.85 -0.61 -23.91
C PRO A 87 4.21 0.04 -23.61
N LYS A 88 4.71 0.87 -24.55
CA LYS A 88 6.01 1.59 -24.43
C LYS A 88 6.07 2.52 -23.20
N THR A 89 4.92 3.02 -22.74
CA THR A 89 4.84 3.90 -21.57
C THR A 89 3.90 3.30 -20.53
N VAL A 90 4.39 3.15 -19.29
CA VAL A 90 3.63 2.57 -18.18
C VAL A 90 3.56 3.57 -17.02
N TRP A 91 2.42 3.61 -16.34
CA TRP A 91 2.27 4.40 -15.12
C TRP A 91 2.87 3.67 -13.93
N LYS A 92 3.86 4.28 -13.28
CA LYS A 92 4.44 3.80 -12.03
C LYS A 92 3.88 4.59 -10.84
N PRO A 93 3.13 3.97 -9.92
CA PRO A 93 2.67 4.63 -8.72
C PRO A 93 3.85 4.90 -7.77
N ARG A 94 3.86 6.08 -7.16
CA ARG A 94 4.76 6.45 -6.07
C ARG A 94 3.93 6.95 -4.90
N VAL A 95 4.43 6.71 -3.70
CA VAL A 95 3.75 7.12 -2.47
C VAL A 95 4.78 7.62 -1.48
N ARG A 96 4.51 8.78 -0.89
CA ARG A 96 5.25 9.37 0.22
C ARG A 96 4.41 9.28 1.49
N LYS A 97 4.99 8.79 2.59
CA LYS A 97 4.34 8.80 3.90
C LYS A 97 4.48 10.19 4.49
N MET A 98 3.36 10.78 4.91
CA MET A 98 3.35 12.12 5.50
C MET A 98 3.38 12.03 7.02
N ARG A 99 2.41 11.33 7.61
CA ARG A 99 2.30 11.15 9.07
C ARG A 99 1.42 9.97 9.44
N VAL A 100 1.29 9.72 10.73
CA VAL A 100 0.32 8.77 11.30
C VAL A 100 -0.43 9.47 12.40
N ASP A 101 -1.74 9.56 12.25
CA ASP A 101 -2.62 10.18 13.24
C ASP A 101 -3.20 9.09 14.15
N ARG A 102 -3.26 9.39 15.44
CA ARG A 102 -3.94 8.54 16.43
C ARG A 102 -5.27 9.17 16.78
N VAL A 103 -6.36 8.43 16.60
CA VAL A 103 -7.71 8.93 16.88
C VAL A 103 -8.48 7.95 17.77
N THR A 104 -9.22 8.46 18.74
CA THR A 104 -10.02 7.62 19.64
C THR A 104 -11.34 7.20 19.00
N ARG A 105 -11.97 8.10 18.24
CA ARG A 105 -13.26 7.86 17.58
C ARG A 105 -13.13 7.99 16.06
N ILE A 106 -13.79 7.09 15.33
CA ILE A 106 -13.95 7.16 13.88
C ILE A 106 -15.31 7.78 13.63
N ARG A 107 -15.34 8.97 13.01
CA ARG A 107 -16.55 9.53 12.37
C ARG A 107 -16.67 8.98 10.95
#